data_AF-A0A1M4Z9M0-F1
#
_entry.id   AF-A0A1M4Z9M0-F1
#
_cell.length_a   1.000
_cell.length_b   1.000
_cell.length_c   1.000
_cell.angle_alpha   90.00
_cell.angle_beta   90.00
_cell.angle_gamma   90.00
#
_symmetry.space_group_name_H-M   'P 1'
#
loop_
_entity.id
_entity.type
_entity.pdbx_description
1 polymer ?
#
loop_
_entity_poly.entity_id
_entity_poly.type
_entity_poly.pdbx_seq_one_letter_code
_entity_poly.pdbx_strand_id
1 'polypeptide(L)'
;MGEIKTTTMRLSEETIKSFREIAEKEGFTHEQCLSSLIDIFSMQNAKGLLKDRKKEIETFEEYVSRLQNLYLASLETNITAEESIRDDFKKEIISKENIIIDLNNEIKNLKILIKEKDDKIKNLSSDLDEKSKSLKSYDELYAQNKFFLNQITREKDELSDKLEELNNLTLENKDLNKEISILKDNEFNLKQQISEKEIQISTLKEKEIFNSETIINLKNEIKSMKEDFKKDLKELKEEFQEEKTNSLSSLKKTLEENYFSQLEFEKRSISFNKDQEIISLKSQLEDLKKNIQSKN
;
A
#
# COMPACT_ATOMS: atom_id res chain seq x y z
N MET A 1 18.09 21.40 -149.97
CA MET A 1 16.79 21.41 -149.29
C MET A 1 15.73 21.42 -150.37
N GLY A 2 15.09 20.28 -150.62
CA GLY A 2 14.03 20.18 -151.62
C GLY A 2 12.74 20.78 -151.07
N GLU A 3 12.11 21.67 -151.82
CA GLU A 3 10.78 22.20 -151.50
C GLU A 3 9.80 21.05 -151.29
N ILE A 4 9.25 20.93 -150.07
CA ILE A 4 8.13 20.03 -149.82
C ILE A 4 6.92 20.66 -150.53
N LYS A 5 6.58 20.13 -151.71
CA LYS A 5 5.36 20.51 -152.43
C LYS A 5 4.16 20.07 -151.60
N THR A 6 3.44 21.04 -151.03
CA THR A 6 2.16 20.79 -150.38
C THR A 6 1.18 20.22 -151.40
N THR A 7 0.79 18.97 -151.20
CA THR A 7 -0.17 18.29 -152.08
C THR A 7 -1.55 18.39 -151.45
N THR A 8 -2.44 19.18 -152.07
CA THR A 8 -3.80 19.39 -151.56
C THR A 8 -4.72 18.30 -152.09
N MET A 9 -5.19 17.42 -151.21
CA MET A 9 -6.21 16.42 -151.55
C MET A 9 -7.60 17.00 -151.30
N ARG A 10 -8.52 16.85 -152.27
CA ARG A 10 -9.93 17.19 -152.08
C ARG A 10 -10.63 16.01 -151.42
N LEU A 11 -10.95 16.17 -150.15
CA LEU A 11 -11.78 15.24 -149.38
C LEU A 11 -13.15 15.88 -149.15
N SER A 12 -14.20 15.07 -149.00
CA SER A 12 -15.49 15.59 -148.58
C SER A 12 -15.40 16.11 -147.14
N GLU A 13 -16.26 17.04 -146.78
CA GLU A 13 -16.35 17.60 -145.42
C GLU A 13 -16.55 16.50 -144.37
N GLU A 14 -17.32 15.47 -144.70
CA GLU A 14 -17.56 14.30 -143.86
C GLU A 14 -16.27 13.49 -143.63
N THR A 15 -15.48 13.23 -144.68
CA THR A 15 -14.21 12.51 -144.55
C THR A 15 -13.18 13.29 -143.75
N ILE A 16 -13.13 14.62 -143.91
CA ILE A 16 -12.23 15.48 -143.12
C ILE A 16 -12.62 15.45 -141.64
N LYS A 17 -13.91 15.47 -141.35
CA LYS A 17 -14.42 15.42 -139.97
C LYS A 17 -14.08 14.08 -139.31
N SER A 18 -14.40 12.96 -139.96
CA SER A 18 -14.07 11.62 -139.41
C SER A 18 -12.57 11.43 -139.23
N PHE A 19 -11.74 11.94 -140.15
CA PHE A 19 -10.28 11.86 -140.04
C PHE A 19 -9.74 12.65 -138.84
N ARG A 20 -10.29 13.84 -138.55
CA ARG A 20 -9.96 14.63 -137.36
C ARG A 20 -10.31 13.92 -136.07
N GLU A 21 -11.53 13.38 -135.98
CA GLU A 21 -11.99 12.68 -134.79
C GLU A 21 -11.10 11.46 -134.47
N ILE A 22 -10.65 10.74 -135.48
CA ILE A 22 -9.71 9.61 -135.32
C ILE A 22 -8.34 10.10 -134.85
N ALA A 23 -7.80 11.16 -135.45
CA ALA A 23 -6.50 11.70 -135.08
C ALA A 23 -6.47 12.27 -133.65
N GLU A 24 -7.52 12.97 -133.22
CA GLU A 24 -7.64 13.52 -131.87
C GLU A 24 -7.81 12.44 -130.81
N LYS A 25 -8.59 11.39 -131.09
CA LYS A 25 -8.82 10.28 -130.14
C LYS A 25 -7.55 9.50 -129.82
N GLU A 26 -6.71 9.27 -130.83
CA GLU A 26 -5.46 8.51 -130.70
C GLU A 26 -4.24 9.41 -130.42
N GLY A 27 -4.43 10.73 -130.33
CA GLY A 27 -3.36 11.69 -130.00
C GLY A 27 -2.35 11.95 -131.12
N PHE A 28 -2.70 11.70 -132.37
CA PHE A 28 -1.81 11.87 -133.54
C PHE A 28 -2.00 13.23 -134.22
N THR A 29 -0.94 13.74 -134.85
CA THR A 29 -1.08 14.84 -135.82
C THR A 29 -1.69 14.32 -137.13
N HIS A 30 -2.31 15.20 -137.92
CA HIS A 30 -2.98 14.82 -139.17
C HIS A 30 -2.05 14.11 -140.17
N GLU A 31 -0.77 14.51 -140.22
CA GLU A 31 0.25 13.90 -141.08
C GLU A 31 0.68 12.52 -140.56
N GLN A 32 0.79 12.35 -139.24
CA GLN A 32 1.08 11.05 -138.61
C GLN A 32 -0.07 10.06 -138.80
N CYS A 33 -1.32 10.53 -138.64
CA CYS A 33 -2.51 9.72 -138.87
C CYS A 33 -2.59 9.27 -140.34
N LEU A 34 -2.29 10.16 -141.30
CA LEU A 34 -2.30 9.82 -142.72
C LEU A 34 -1.18 8.83 -143.06
N SER A 35 0.02 9.05 -142.54
CA SER A 35 1.16 8.15 -142.75
C SER A 35 0.89 6.76 -142.18
N SER A 36 0.35 6.68 -140.95
CA SER A 36 -0.04 5.41 -140.33
C SER A 36 -1.15 4.69 -141.13
N LEU A 37 -2.14 5.42 -141.65
CA LEU A 37 -3.19 4.86 -142.49
C LEU A 37 -2.62 4.32 -143.82
N ILE A 38 -1.67 5.04 -144.43
CA ILE A 38 -0.95 4.60 -145.63
C ILE A 38 -0.14 3.34 -145.35
N ASP A 39 0.54 3.26 -144.20
CA ASP A 39 1.32 2.08 -143.80
C ASP A 39 0.40 0.87 -143.55
N ILE A 40 -0.71 1.06 -142.83
CA ILE A 40 -1.72 0.01 -142.60
C ILE A 40 -2.30 -0.47 -143.93
N PHE A 41 -2.67 0.44 -144.82
CA PHE A 41 -3.22 0.11 -146.14
C PHE A 41 -2.19 -0.60 -147.04
N SER A 42 -0.94 -0.13 -147.03
CA SER A 42 0.16 -0.74 -147.78
C SER A 42 0.48 -2.14 -147.26
N MET A 43 0.44 -2.34 -145.95
CA MET A 43 0.63 -3.63 -145.29
C MET A 43 -0.52 -4.61 -145.59
N GLN A 44 -1.77 -4.12 -145.63
CA GLN A 44 -2.92 -4.91 -146.09
C GLN A 44 -2.83 -5.28 -147.58
N ASN A 45 -2.36 -4.38 -148.43
CA ASN A 45 -2.11 -4.68 -149.85
C ASN A 45 -0.95 -5.68 -150.05
N ALA A 46 0.13 -5.56 -149.29
CA ALA A 46 1.24 -6.52 -149.30
C ALA A 46 0.79 -7.93 -148.86
N LYS A 47 -0.12 -8.02 -147.87
CA LYS A 47 -0.80 -9.26 -147.48
C LYS A 47 -1.64 -9.88 -148.62
N GLY A 48 -2.23 -9.05 -149.48
CA GLY A 48 -3.01 -9.50 -150.64
C GLY A 48 -2.15 -10.09 -151.77
N LEU A 49 -0.91 -9.61 -151.93
CA LEU A 49 0.06 -10.05 -152.94
C LEU A 49 0.78 -11.35 -152.55
N LEU A 50 1.05 -11.55 -151.26
CA LEU A 50 1.71 -12.75 -150.72
C LEU A 50 0.68 -13.86 -150.39
N LYS A 51 -0.13 -14.28 -151.38
CA LYS A 51 -1.20 -15.29 -151.18
C LYS A 51 -0.72 -16.58 -150.49
N ASP A 52 0.52 -17.00 -150.71
CA ASP A 52 1.10 -18.21 -150.10
C ASP A 52 1.64 -18.01 -148.67
N ARG A 53 1.88 -16.76 -148.22
CA ARG A 53 2.39 -16.44 -146.87
C ARG A 53 1.43 -15.63 -146.00
N LYS A 54 0.28 -15.23 -146.54
CA LYS A 54 -0.77 -14.48 -145.81
C LYS A 54 -1.15 -15.16 -144.48
N LYS A 55 -1.34 -16.49 -144.51
CA LYS A 55 -1.63 -17.27 -143.30
C LYS A 55 -0.49 -17.20 -142.28
N GLU A 56 0.78 -17.27 -142.71
CA GLU A 56 1.95 -17.17 -141.83
C GLU A 56 2.03 -15.80 -141.14
N ILE A 57 1.73 -14.71 -141.86
CA ILE A 57 1.69 -13.35 -141.32
C ILE A 57 0.53 -13.18 -140.33
N GLU A 58 -0.66 -13.70 -140.63
CA GLU A 58 -1.81 -13.70 -139.72
C GLU A 58 -1.51 -14.47 -138.42
N THR A 59 -0.87 -15.65 -138.53
CA THR A 59 -0.45 -16.43 -137.36
C THR A 59 0.64 -15.71 -136.55
N PHE A 60 1.57 -15.01 -137.20
CA PHE A 60 2.57 -14.19 -136.51
C PHE A 60 1.93 -13.03 -135.74
N GLU A 61 1.01 -12.29 -136.37
CA GLU A 61 0.27 -11.22 -135.69
C GLU A 61 -0.55 -11.75 -134.51
N GLU A 62 -1.19 -12.91 -134.66
CA GLU A 62 -1.89 -13.58 -133.57
C GLU A 62 -0.94 -13.92 -132.41
N TYR A 63 0.26 -14.44 -132.71
CA TYR A 63 1.29 -14.69 -131.69
C TYR A 63 1.77 -13.40 -131.00
N VAL A 64 1.95 -12.31 -131.75
CA VAL A 64 2.35 -11.00 -131.18
C VAL A 64 1.26 -10.45 -130.28
N SER A 65 0.00 -10.45 -130.71
CA SER A 65 -1.13 -10.02 -129.87
C SER A 65 -1.28 -10.90 -128.63
N ARG A 66 -1.08 -12.21 -128.74
CA ARG A 66 -1.07 -13.12 -127.60
C ARG A 66 0.07 -12.81 -126.62
N LEU A 67 1.27 -12.52 -127.12
CA LEU A 67 2.42 -12.10 -126.30
C LEU A 67 2.14 -10.78 -125.57
N GLN A 68 1.57 -9.79 -126.25
CA GLN A 68 1.17 -8.52 -125.66
C GLN A 68 0.12 -8.70 -124.55
N ASN A 69 -0.91 -9.51 -124.81
CA ASN A 69 -1.93 -9.82 -123.81
C ASN A 69 -1.36 -10.55 -122.59
N LEU A 70 -0.45 -11.51 -122.79
CA LEU A 70 0.23 -12.19 -121.69
C LEU A 70 1.09 -11.22 -120.87
N TYR A 71 1.78 -10.29 -121.53
CA TYR A 71 2.57 -9.27 -120.86
C TYR A 71 1.69 -8.30 -120.05
N LEU A 72 0.60 -7.80 -120.62
CA LEU A 72 -0.36 -6.95 -119.92
C LEU A 72 -0.99 -7.67 -118.72
N ALA A 73 -1.41 -8.93 -118.90
CA ALA A 73 -1.95 -9.74 -117.80
C ALA A 73 -0.91 -9.97 -116.68
N SER A 74 0.37 -10.17 -117.02
CA SER A 74 1.45 -10.29 -116.04
C SER A 74 1.68 -8.98 -115.27
N LEU A 75 1.67 -7.84 -115.97
CA LEU A 75 1.76 -6.52 -115.33
C LEU A 75 0.59 -6.25 -114.40
N GLU A 76 -0.64 -6.52 -114.85
CA GLU A 76 -1.85 -6.35 -114.04
C GLU A 76 -1.86 -7.27 -112.81
N THR A 77 -1.42 -8.52 -112.97
CA THR A 77 -1.23 -9.46 -111.86
C THR A 77 -0.19 -8.94 -110.87
N ASN A 78 0.93 -8.39 -111.35
CA ASN A 78 1.97 -7.83 -110.50
C ASN A 78 1.46 -6.61 -109.71
N ILE A 79 0.80 -5.66 -110.38
CA ILE A 79 0.20 -4.48 -109.72
C ILE A 79 -0.78 -4.92 -108.63
N THR A 80 -1.67 -5.87 -108.95
CA THR A 80 -2.64 -6.41 -107.99
C THR A 80 -1.95 -7.09 -106.80
N ALA A 81 -0.88 -7.86 -107.06
CA ALA A 81 -0.10 -8.51 -106.01
C ALA A 81 0.61 -7.48 -105.11
N GLU A 82 1.23 -6.45 -105.69
CA GLU A 82 1.88 -5.36 -104.94
C GLU A 82 0.88 -4.57 -104.09
N GLU A 83 -0.32 -4.29 -104.61
CA GLU A 83 -1.39 -3.64 -103.85
C GLU A 83 -1.85 -4.50 -102.67
N SER A 84 -2.06 -5.81 -102.89
CA SER A 84 -2.41 -6.75 -101.81
C SER A 84 -1.33 -6.81 -100.74
N ILE A 85 -0.06 -6.94 -101.13
CA ILE A 85 1.08 -6.97 -100.22
C ILE A 85 1.14 -5.66 -99.42
N ARG A 86 0.97 -4.51 -100.08
CA ARG A 86 0.99 -3.20 -99.43
C ARG A 86 -0.13 -3.07 -98.41
N ASP A 87 -1.34 -3.52 -98.73
CA ASP A 87 -2.47 -3.43 -97.81
C ASP A 87 -2.33 -4.38 -96.63
N ASP A 88 -1.76 -5.56 -96.82
CA ASP A 88 -1.46 -6.47 -95.71
C ASP A 88 -0.39 -5.90 -94.79
N PHE A 89 0.67 -5.29 -95.33
CA PHE A 89 1.66 -4.57 -94.51
C PHE A 89 1.06 -3.39 -93.76
N LYS A 90 0.17 -2.60 -94.38
CA LYS A 90 -0.52 -1.50 -93.68
C LYS A 90 -1.35 -2.03 -92.52
N LYS A 91 -2.12 -3.10 -92.72
CA LYS A 91 -2.91 -3.73 -91.64
C LYS A 91 -2.01 -4.22 -90.51
N GLU A 92 -0.88 -4.84 -90.84
CA GLU A 92 0.08 -5.31 -89.84
C GLU A 92 0.71 -4.15 -89.05
N ILE A 93 1.08 -3.05 -89.73
CA ILE A 93 1.61 -1.85 -89.09
C ILE A 93 0.58 -1.25 -88.14
N ILE A 94 -0.66 -1.03 -88.60
CA ILE A 94 -1.74 -0.48 -87.77
C ILE A 94 -2.01 -1.39 -86.56
N SER A 95 -2.02 -2.71 -86.76
CA SER A 95 -2.19 -3.68 -85.67
C SER A 95 -1.07 -3.55 -84.62
N LYS A 96 0.19 -3.47 -85.07
CA LYS A 96 1.34 -3.29 -84.17
C LYS A 96 1.33 -1.94 -83.46
N GLU A 97 0.93 -0.86 -84.14
CA GLU A 97 0.77 0.46 -83.53
C GLU A 97 -0.27 0.45 -82.42
N ASN A 98 -1.42 -0.20 -82.65
CA ASN A 98 -2.46 -0.36 -81.64
C ASN A 98 -1.94 -1.14 -80.43
N ILE A 99 -1.22 -2.25 -80.65
CA ILE A 99 -0.59 -3.02 -79.56
C ILE A 99 0.41 -2.15 -78.77
N ILE A 100 1.21 -1.33 -79.45
CA ILE A 100 2.16 -0.41 -78.80
C ILE A 100 1.43 0.63 -77.94
N ILE A 101 0.32 1.19 -78.45
CA ILE A 101 -0.51 2.13 -77.70
C ILE A 101 -1.08 1.48 -76.44
N ASP A 102 -1.63 0.26 -76.58
CA ASP A 102 -2.22 -0.49 -75.46
C ASP A 102 -1.18 -0.82 -74.39
N LEU A 103 0.00 -1.32 -74.80
CA LEU A 103 1.10 -1.62 -73.88
C LEU A 103 1.61 -0.35 -73.17
N ASN A 104 1.70 0.79 -73.86
CA ASN A 104 2.10 2.04 -73.24
C ASN A 104 1.07 2.54 -72.21
N ASN A 105 -0.22 2.37 -72.50
CA ASN A 105 -1.30 2.68 -71.57
C ASN A 105 -1.23 1.77 -70.34
N GLU A 106 -0.98 0.47 -70.52
CA GLU A 106 -0.81 -0.48 -69.42
C GLU A 106 0.40 -0.12 -68.55
N ILE A 107 1.56 0.19 -69.16
CA ILE A 107 2.76 0.63 -68.43
C ILE A 107 2.47 1.90 -67.62
N LYS A 108 1.74 2.86 -68.18
CA LYS A 108 1.36 4.09 -67.48
C LYS A 108 0.46 3.78 -66.27
N ASN A 109 -0.53 2.92 -66.44
CA ASN A 109 -1.42 2.49 -65.36
C ASN A 109 -0.66 1.74 -64.26
N LEU A 110 0.24 0.83 -64.64
CA LEU A 110 1.09 0.10 -63.69
C LEU A 110 2.00 1.05 -62.90
N LYS A 111 2.58 2.08 -63.53
CA LYS A 111 3.37 3.10 -62.83
C LYS A 111 2.55 3.89 -61.80
N ILE A 112 1.31 4.25 -62.15
CA ILE A 112 0.40 4.91 -61.22
C ILE A 112 0.11 3.99 -60.03
N LEU A 113 -0.24 2.72 -60.31
CA LEU A 113 -0.53 1.74 -59.27
C LEU A 113 0.67 1.49 -58.35
N ILE A 114 1.88 1.37 -58.89
CA ILE A 114 3.11 1.23 -58.09
C ILE A 114 3.27 2.43 -57.16
N LYS A 115 3.10 3.65 -57.67
CA LYS A 115 3.22 4.86 -56.85
C LYS A 115 2.18 4.89 -55.72
N GLU A 116 0.92 4.54 -56.01
CA GLU A 116 -0.13 4.45 -54.99
C GLU A 116 0.19 3.38 -53.92
N LYS A 117 0.75 2.24 -54.32
CA LYS A 117 1.18 1.19 -53.39
C LYS A 117 2.37 1.64 -52.55
N ASP A 118 3.34 2.33 -53.13
CA ASP A 118 4.50 2.87 -52.41
C ASP A 118 4.07 3.92 -51.38
N ASP A 119 3.16 4.83 -51.74
CA ASP A 119 2.61 5.82 -50.82
C ASP A 119 1.82 5.14 -49.69
N LYS A 120 1.06 4.08 -50.01
CA LYS A 120 0.36 3.28 -48.99
C LYS A 120 1.32 2.54 -48.06
N ILE A 121 2.42 1.99 -48.58
CA ILE A 121 3.45 1.32 -47.78
C ILE A 121 4.13 2.32 -46.85
N LYS A 122 4.47 3.52 -47.33
CA LYS A 122 5.05 4.58 -46.49
C LYS A 122 4.12 4.97 -45.34
N ASN A 123 2.84 5.18 -45.62
CA ASN A 123 1.86 5.52 -44.59
C ASN A 123 1.73 4.39 -43.57
N LEU A 124 1.60 3.13 -44.01
CA LEU A 124 1.53 1.98 -43.12
C LEU A 124 2.79 1.81 -42.27
N SER A 125 3.97 2.10 -42.83
CA SER A 125 5.23 2.07 -42.09
C SER A 125 5.27 3.14 -41.01
N SER A 126 4.83 4.36 -41.31
CA SER A 126 4.73 5.45 -40.34
C SER A 126 3.76 5.11 -39.21
N ASP A 127 2.57 4.61 -39.54
CA ASP A 127 1.56 4.18 -38.56
C ASP A 127 2.11 3.05 -37.66
N LEU A 128 2.89 2.13 -38.22
CA LEU A 128 3.50 1.03 -37.48
C LEU A 128 4.58 1.55 -36.52
N ASP A 129 5.40 2.50 -36.94
CA ASP A 129 6.41 3.14 -36.09
C ASP A 129 5.77 3.92 -34.94
N GLU A 130 4.68 4.64 -35.19
CA GLU A 130 3.92 5.33 -34.14
C GLU A 130 3.33 4.34 -33.14
N LYS A 131 2.66 3.29 -33.61
CA LYS A 131 2.11 2.23 -32.74
C LYS A 131 3.20 1.54 -31.93
N SER A 132 4.36 1.29 -32.53
CA SER A 132 5.52 0.70 -31.85
C SER A 132 6.03 1.60 -30.72
N LYS A 133 6.10 2.92 -30.92
CA LYS A 133 6.44 3.89 -29.87
C LYS A 133 5.39 3.90 -28.75
N SER A 134 4.11 3.92 -29.09
CA SER A 134 3.03 3.87 -28.10
C SER A 134 3.06 2.59 -27.28
N LEU A 135 3.35 1.44 -27.91
CA LEU A 135 3.45 0.16 -27.22
C LEU A 135 4.58 0.15 -26.20
N LYS A 136 5.77 0.66 -26.57
CA LYS A 136 6.90 0.79 -25.63
C LYS A 136 6.56 1.69 -24.44
N SER A 137 5.88 2.81 -24.69
CA SER A 137 5.43 3.70 -23.62
C SER A 137 4.42 3.02 -22.68
N TYR A 138 3.52 2.19 -23.23
CA TYR A 138 2.58 1.42 -22.43
C TYR A 138 3.29 0.35 -21.58
N ASP A 139 4.31 -0.33 -22.13
CA ASP A 139 5.12 -1.30 -21.40
C ASP A 139 5.89 -0.66 -20.23
N GLU A 140 6.46 0.53 -20.45
CA GLU A 140 7.12 1.32 -19.40
C GLU A 140 6.14 1.72 -18.30
N LEU A 141 4.95 2.22 -18.66
CA LEU A 141 3.91 2.60 -17.71
C LEU A 141 3.41 1.38 -16.92
N TYR A 142 3.23 0.23 -17.59
CA TYR A 142 2.84 -1.02 -16.96
C TYR A 142 3.89 -1.48 -15.94
N ALA A 143 5.18 -1.41 -16.29
CA ALA A 143 6.27 -1.73 -15.38
C ALA A 143 6.29 -0.80 -14.15
N GLN A 144 6.10 0.51 -14.35
CA GLN A 144 6.00 1.48 -13.25
C GLN A 144 4.79 1.19 -12.35
N ASN A 145 3.61 0.96 -12.92
CA ASN A 145 2.41 0.64 -12.15
C ASN A 145 2.58 -0.66 -11.35
N LYS A 146 3.22 -1.68 -11.93
CA LYS A 146 3.54 -2.92 -11.23
C LYS A 146 4.51 -2.69 -10.06
N PHE A 147 5.50 -1.82 -10.24
CA PHE A 147 6.42 -1.42 -9.17
C PHE A 147 5.67 -0.73 -8.02
N PHE A 148 4.83 0.27 -8.32
CA PHE A 148 4.03 0.97 -7.31
C PHE A 148 3.05 0.04 -6.59
N LEU A 149 2.39 -0.87 -7.32
CA LEU A 149 1.48 -1.84 -6.72
C LEU A 149 2.20 -2.74 -5.71
N ASN A 150 3.41 -3.20 -6.04
CA ASN A 150 4.23 -3.98 -5.11
C ASN A 150 4.65 -3.17 -3.88
N GLN A 151 4.97 -1.89 -4.06
CA GLN A 151 5.30 -0.99 -2.94
C GLN A 151 4.09 -0.79 -2.01
N ILE A 152 2.93 -0.47 -2.57
CA ILE A 152 1.67 -0.32 -1.82
C ILE A 152 1.33 -1.62 -1.07
N THR A 153 1.57 -2.77 -1.69
CA THR A 153 1.31 -4.08 -1.03
C THR A 153 2.23 -4.26 0.18
N ARG A 154 3.52 -3.96 0.07
CA ARG A 154 4.45 -4.01 1.20
C ARG A 154 4.06 -3.04 2.31
N GLU A 155 3.75 -1.79 1.97
CA GLU A 155 3.31 -0.77 2.94
C GLU A 155 2.02 -1.19 3.65
N LYS A 156 1.09 -1.81 2.92
CA LYS A 156 -0.14 -2.38 3.49
C LYS A 156 0.17 -3.50 4.48
N ASP A 157 1.06 -4.41 4.14
CA ASP A 157 1.45 -5.52 5.02
C ASP A 157 2.13 -4.98 6.30
N GLU A 158 3.06 -4.02 6.16
CA GLU A 158 3.69 -3.36 7.31
C GLU A 158 2.69 -2.61 8.20
N LEU A 159 1.68 -1.96 7.61
CA LEU A 159 0.61 -1.30 8.37
C LEU A 159 -0.28 -2.32 9.08
N SER A 160 -0.54 -3.47 8.45
CA SER A 160 -1.30 -4.56 9.06
C SER A 160 -0.59 -5.08 10.30
N ASP A 161 0.71 -5.34 10.21
CA ASP A 161 1.54 -5.82 11.32
C ASP A 161 1.55 -4.80 12.48
N LYS A 162 1.75 -3.51 12.18
CA LYS A 162 1.69 -2.43 13.18
C LYS A 162 0.32 -2.32 13.84
N LEU A 163 -0.76 -2.58 13.10
CA LEU A 163 -2.11 -2.50 13.63
C LEU A 163 -2.42 -3.69 14.55
N GLU A 164 -1.89 -4.87 14.25
CA GLU A 164 -1.93 -6.02 15.15
C GLU A 164 -1.13 -5.75 16.44
N GLU A 165 0.08 -5.21 16.33
CA GLU A 165 0.89 -4.80 17.48
C GLU A 165 0.16 -3.77 18.36
N LEU A 166 -0.43 -2.74 17.75
CA LEU A 166 -1.19 -1.71 18.48
C LEU A 166 -2.40 -2.31 19.20
N ASN A 167 -3.09 -3.26 18.58
CA ASN A 167 -4.23 -3.94 19.21
C ASN A 167 -3.77 -4.73 20.44
N ASN A 168 -2.65 -5.45 20.35
CA ASN A 168 -2.08 -6.18 21.48
C ASN A 168 -1.68 -5.25 22.62
N LEU A 169 -0.99 -4.15 22.33
CA LEU A 169 -0.65 -3.12 23.33
C LEU A 169 -1.89 -2.47 23.96
N THR A 170 -2.98 -2.34 23.19
CA THR A 170 -4.25 -1.81 23.70
C THR A 170 -4.93 -2.80 24.67
N LEU A 171 -4.87 -4.10 24.38
CA LEU A 171 -5.36 -5.14 25.29
C LEU A 171 -4.54 -5.17 26.58
N GLU A 172 -3.21 -5.15 26.46
CA GLU A 172 -2.30 -5.11 27.62
C GLU A 172 -2.55 -3.87 28.49
N ASN A 173 -2.71 -2.69 27.88
CA ASN A 173 -3.07 -1.47 28.62
C ASN A 173 -4.42 -1.58 29.33
N LYS A 174 -5.41 -2.24 28.73
CA LYS A 174 -6.71 -2.48 29.41
C LYS A 174 -6.55 -3.36 30.63
N ASP A 175 -5.72 -4.40 30.54
CA ASP A 175 -5.50 -5.32 31.65
C ASP A 175 -4.68 -4.67 32.76
N LEU A 176 -3.61 -3.93 32.43
CA LEU A 176 -2.88 -3.10 33.39
C LEU A 176 -3.78 -2.08 34.09
N ASN A 177 -4.70 -1.44 33.36
CA ASN A 177 -5.64 -0.50 33.97
C ASN A 177 -6.61 -1.17 34.95
N LYS A 178 -7.05 -2.42 34.67
CA LYS A 178 -7.85 -3.19 35.64
C LYS A 178 -7.03 -3.51 36.90
N GLU A 179 -5.77 -3.92 36.72
CA GLU A 179 -4.86 -4.22 37.84
C GLU A 179 -4.61 -2.98 38.70
N ILE A 180 -4.36 -1.83 38.07
CA ILE A 180 -4.23 -0.54 38.76
C ILE A 180 -5.50 -0.20 39.56
N SER A 181 -6.69 -0.47 39.03
CA SER A 181 -7.95 -0.25 39.75
C SER A 181 -8.04 -1.13 41.01
N ILE A 182 -7.73 -2.42 40.89
CA ILE A 182 -7.72 -3.36 42.02
C ILE A 182 -6.70 -2.93 43.08
N LEU A 183 -5.51 -2.50 42.66
CA LEU A 183 -4.47 -2.02 43.58
C LEU A 183 -4.91 -0.75 44.31
N LYS A 184 -5.60 0.19 43.63
CA LYS A 184 -6.16 1.39 44.27
C LYS A 184 -7.22 1.06 45.31
N ASP A 185 -8.11 0.10 45.01
CA ASP A 185 -9.13 -0.35 45.96
C ASP A 185 -8.50 -1.01 47.19
N ASN A 186 -7.45 -1.82 46.99
CA ASN A 186 -6.67 -2.41 48.07
C ASN A 186 -5.94 -1.35 48.90
N GLU A 187 -5.33 -0.35 48.27
CA GLU A 187 -4.67 0.77 48.95
C GLU A 187 -5.67 1.55 49.81
N PHE A 188 -6.87 1.81 49.29
CA PHE A 188 -7.94 2.46 50.03
C PHE A 188 -8.37 1.65 51.26
N ASN A 189 -8.58 0.34 51.10
CA ASN A 189 -8.95 -0.54 52.20
C ASN A 189 -7.85 -0.61 53.28
N LEU A 190 -6.59 -0.74 52.89
CA LEU A 190 -5.45 -0.70 53.82
C LEU A 190 -5.37 0.63 54.56
N LYS A 191 -5.58 1.76 53.89
CA LYS A 191 -5.65 3.08 54.54
C LYS A 191 -6.78 3.17 55.57
N GLN A 192 -7.95 2.62 55.26
CA GLN A 192 -9.06 2.55 56.21
C GLN A 192 -8.70 1.71 57.44
N GLN A 193 -8.11 0.53 57.24
CA GLN A 193 -7.66 -0.34 58.34
C GLN A 193 -6.59 0.35 59.21
N ILE A 194 -5.65 1.08 58.61
CA ILE A 194 -4.64 1.86 59.33
C ILE A 194 -5.35 2.91 60.21
N SER A 195 -6.30 3.68 59.65
CA SER A 195 -7.04 4.69 60.41
C SER A 195 -7.82 4.08 61.58
N GLU A 196 -8.48 2.94 61.38
CA GLU A 196 -9.16 2.21 62.46
C GLU A 196 -8.19 1.77 63.56
N LYS A 197 -7.01 1.26 63.17
CA LYS A 197 -5.96 0.88 64.12
C LYS A 197 -5.39 2.08 64.86
N GLU A 198 -5.22 3.23 64.22
CA GLU A 198 -4.80 4.48 64.86
C GLU A 198 -5.80 4.95 65.92
N ILE A 199 -7.12 4.89 65.63
CA ILE A 199 -8.17 5.18 66.61
C ILE A 199 -8.09 4.20 67.78
N GLN A 200 -7.95 2.89 67.52
CA GLN A 200 -7.77 1.88 68.57
C GLN A 200 -6.57 2.19 69.46
N ILE A 201 -5.41 2.53 68.86
CA ILE A 201 -4.22 2.93 69.60
C ILE A 201 -4.47 4.17 70.46
N SER A 202 -5.16 5.19 69.93
CA SER A 202 -5.47 6.41 70.69
C SER A 202 -6.36 6.10 71.89
N THR A 203 -7.42 5.31 71.72
CA THR A 203 -8.31 4.93 72.83
C THR A 203 -7.62 4.07 73.88
N LEU A 204 -6.69 3.18 73.48
CA LEU A 204 -5.89 2.41 74.42
C LEU A 204 -4.92 3.29 75.21
N LYS A 205 -4.29 4.29 74.56
CA LYS A 205 -3.45 5.28 75.23
C LYS A 205 -4.24 6.10 76.26
N GLU A 206 -5.44 6.56 75.91
CA GLU A 206 -6.32 7.27 76.86
C GLU A 206 -6.68 6.39 78.07
N LYS A 207 -7.00 5.11 77.84
CA LYS A 207 -7.25 4.15 78.93
C LYS A 207 -6.00 3.92 79.79
N GLU A 208 -4.81 3.84 79.19
CA GLU A 208 -3.55 3.71 79.91
C GLU A 208 -3.30 4.93 80.81
N ILE A 209 -3.50 6.14 80.29
CA ILE A 209 -3.41 7.39 81.06
C ILE A 209 -4.40 7.37 82.22
N PHE A 210 -5.68 7.09 81.97
CA PHE A 210 -6.71 7.02 83.00
C PHE A 210 -6.37 5.98 84.09
N ASN A 211 -5.91 4.79 83.70
CA ASN A 211 -5.49 3.76 84.64
C ASN A 211 -4.27 4.22 85.45
N SER A 212 -3.31 4.90 84.82
CA SER A 212 -2.12 5.44 85.50
C SER A 212 -2.48 6.51 86.54
N GLU A 213 -3.42 7.41 86.22
CA GLU A 213 -3.96 8.41 87.14
C GLU A 213 -4.70 7.76 88.30
N THR A 214 -5.51 6.73 88.00
CA THR A 214 -6.22 5.95 89.03
C THR A 214 -5.23 5.27 89.97
N ILE A 215 -4.16 4.68 89.45
CA ILE A 215 -3.08 4.08 90.26
C ILE A 215 -2.41 5.15 91.14
N ILE A 216 -2.13 6.34 90.62
CA ILE A 216 -1.56 7.45 91.40
C ILE A 216 -2.52 7.87 92.53
N ASN A 217 -3.81 8.02 92.23
CA ASN A 217 -4.83 8.37 93.22
C ASN A 217 -4.94 7.31 94.32
N LEU A 218 -5.07 6.04 93.97
CA LEU A 218 -5.08 4.93 94.94
C LEU A 218 -3.79 4.90 95.78
N LYS A 219 -2.63 5.19 95.17
CA LYS A 219 -1.35 5.26 95.88
C LYS A 219 -1.32 6.42 96.89
N ASN A 220 -1.92 7.55 96.55
CA ASN A 220 -2.07 8.70 97.45
C ASN A 220 -3.06 8.40 98.58
N GLU A 221 -4.19 7.75 98.30
CA GLU A 221 -5.15 7.29 99.32
C GLU A 221 -4.48 6.33 100.31
N ILE A 222 -3.78 5.30 99.81
CA ILE A 222 -3.00 4.37 100.65
C ILE A 222 -1.98 5.12 101.50
N LYS A 223 -1.34 6.16 100.96
CA LYS A 223 -0.40 6.99 101.72
C LYS A 223 -1.10 7.75 102.84
N SER A 224 -2.26 8.37 102.57
CA SER A 224 -3.06 9.06 103.59
C SER A 224 -3.52 8.11 104.68
N MET A 225 -4.07 6.94 104.32
CA MET A 225 -4.46 5.91 105.28
C MET A 225 -3.26 5.45 106.12
N LYS A 226 -2.07 5.31 105.53
CA LYS A 226 -0.86 4.97 106.29
C LYS A 226 -0.45 6.08 107.26
N GLU A 227 -0.63 7.34 106.90
CA GLU A 227 -0.38 8.48 107.78
C GLU A 227 -1.41 8.53 108.92
N ASP A 228 -2.69 8.30 108.62
CA ASP A 228 -3.77 8.19 109.61
C ASP A 228 -3.52 7.02 110.57
N PHE A 229 -3.25 5.81 110.07
CA PHE A 229 -2.88 4.67 110.92
C PHE A 229 -1.63 4.93 111.76
N LYS A 230 -0.67 5.72 111.27
CA LYS A 230 0.51 6.11 112.03
C LYS A 230 0.18 7.10 113.14
N LYS A 231 -0.77 8.01 112.91
CA LYS A 231 -1.32 8.94 113.90
C LYS A 231 -2.08 8.17 114.99
N ASP A 232 -2.98 7.27 114.59
CA ASP A 232 -3.72 6.41 115.51
C ASP A 232 -2.79 5.55 116.36
N LEU A 233 -1.74 4.97 115.77
CA LEU A 233 -0.70 4.23 116.51
C LEU A 233 0.07 5.09 117.51
N LYS A 234 0.23 6.38 117.24
CA LYS A 234 0.91 7.32 118.13
C LYS A 234 0.00 7.71 119.29
N GLU A 235 -1.27 8.02 119.00
CA GLU A 235 -2.31 8.28 120.00
C GLU A 235 -2.48 7.08 120.93
N LEU A 236 -2.64 5.87 120.39
CA LEU A 236 -2.76 4.64 121.18
C LEU A 236 -1.51 4.35 122.04
N LYS A 237 -0.31 4.70 121.55
CA LYS A 237 0.92 4.60 122.34
C LYS A 237 0.97 5.61 123.48
N GLU A 238 0.50 6.83 123.25
CA GLU A 238 0.44 7.89 124.25
C GLU A 238 -0.59 7.51 125.33
N GLU A 239 -1.79 7.04 124.94
CA GLU A 239 -2.80 6.50 125.86
C GLU A 239 -2.26 5.32 126.66
N PHE A 240 -1.58 4.35 126.02
CA PHE A 240 -0.99 3.21 126.73
C PHE A 240 0.11 3.65 127.72
N GLN A 241 0.90 4.68 127.39
CA GLN A 241 1.90 5.22 128.32
C GLN A 241 1.25 5.94 129.49
N GLU A 242 0.17 6.69 129.25
CA GLU A 242 -0.60 7.38 130.29
C GLU A 242 -1.29 6.37 131.23
N GLU A 243 -1.84 5.28 130.69
CA GLU A 243 -2.41 4.20 131.48
C GLU A 243 -1.33 3.45 132.28
N LYS A 244 -0.14 3.27 131.70
CA LYS A 244 1.02 2.69 132.38
C LYS A 244 1.52 3.58 133.51
N THR A 245 1.65 4.90 133.33
CA THR A 245 2.08 5.82 134.39
C THR A 245 1.04 5.90 135.50
N ASN A 246 -0.24 5.92 135.16
CA ASN A 246 -1.34 5.88 136.12
C ASN A 246 -1.32 4.59 136.95
N SER A 247 -1.14 3.43 136.30
CA SER A 247 -0.98 2.13 136.96
C SER A 247 0.27 2.04 137.83
N LEU A 248 1.37 2.67 137.42
CA LEU A 248 2.60 2.73 138.23
C LEU A 248 2.41 3.60 139.47
N SER A 249 1.66 4.70 139.34
CA SER A 249 1.35 5.61 140.45
C SER A 249 0.45 4.95 141.50
N SER A 250 -0.55 4.19 141.06
CA SER A 250 -1.45 3.47 141.94
C SER A 250 -0.72 2.34 142.65
N LEU A 251 0.10 1.56 141.93
CA LEU A 251 0.93 0.51 142.51
C LEU A 251 1.92 1.05 143.56
N LYS A 252 2.53 2.21 143.29
CA LYS A 252 3.45 2.86 144.23
C LYS A 252 2.74 3.28 145.51
N LYS A 253 1.51 3.79 145.39
CA LYS A 253 0.65 4.17 146.51
C LYS A 253 0.27 2.95 147.36
N THR A 254 -0.10 1.83 146.73
CA THR A 254 -0.41 0.56 147.42
C THR A 254 0.83 -0.07 148.06
N LEU A 255 2.01 0.14 147.49
CA LEU A 255 3.28 -0.32 148.06
C LEU A 255 3.63 0.49 149.32
N GLU A 256 3.48 1.82 149.29
CA GLU A 256 3.68 2.69 150.44
C GLU A 256 2.69 2.36 151.58
N GLU A 257 1.42 2.10 151.26
CA GLU A 257 0.41 1.66 152.24
C GLU A 257 0.75 0.29 152.87
N ASN A 258 1.24 -0.67 152.07
CA ASN A 258 1.70 -1.96 152.59
C ASN A 258 2.94 -1.82 153.48
N TYR A 259 3.93 -1.02 153.07
CA TYR A 259 5.14 -0.77 153.87
C TYR A 259 4.78 -0.12 155.21
N PHE A 260 3.84 0.82 155.22
CA PHE A 260 3.35 1.45 156.45
C PHE A 260 2.64 0.45 157.37
N SER A 261 1.80 -0.41 156.79
CA SER A 261 1.09 -1.47 157.53
C SER A 261 2.05 -2.50 158.14
N GLN A 262 3.14 -2.83 157.45
CA GLN A 262 4.14 -3.80 157.90
C GLN A 262 5.05 -3.22 159.01
N LEU A 263 5.38 -1.93 158.93
CA LEU A 263 6.09 -1.22 160.00
C LEU A 263 5.25 -1.09 161.28
N GLU A 264 3.94 -0.85 161.16
CA GLU A 264 3.00 -0.84 162.29
C GLU A 264 2.93 -2.22 162.97
N PHE A 265 2.91 -3.30 162.18
CA PHE A 265 2.91 -4.67 162.69
C PHE A 265 4.21 -5.01 163.44
N GLU A 266 5.37 -4.66 162.89
CA GLU A 266 6.66 -4.83 163.58
C GLU A 266 6.74 -4.02 164.88
N LYS A 267 6.24 -2.77 164.88
CA LYS A 267 6.16 -1.95 166.10
C LYS A 267 5.31 -2.61 167.19
N ARG A 268 4.16 -3.18 166.84
CA ARG A 268 3.31 -3.91 167.79
C ARG A 268 3.97 -5.19 168.30
N SER A 269 4.69 -5.90 167.44
CA SER A 269 5.40 -7.14 167.82
C SER A 269 6.55 -6.87 168.80
N ILE A 270 7.30 -5.76 168.60
CA ILE A 270 8.35 -5.32 169.52
C ILE A 270 7.77 -4.88 170.88
N SER A 271 6.61 -4.22 170.89
CA SER A 271 5.92 -3.87 172.15
C SER A 271 5.48 -5.12 172.92
N PHE A 272 4.89 -6.10 172.22
CA PHE A 272 4.42 -7.34 172.84
C PHE A 272 5.57 -8.17 173.44
N ASN A 273 6.72 -8.22 172.76
CA ASN A 273 7.91 -8.91 173.29
C ASN A 273 8.49 -8.19 174.52
N LYS A 274 8.49 -6.85 174.55
CA LYS A 274 8.89 -6.09 175.75
C LYS A 274 7.95 -6.35 176.93
N ASP A 275 6.64 -6.43 176.69
CA ASP A 275 5.66 -6.68 177.74
C ASP A 275 5.79 -8.11 178.31
N GLN A 276 6.09 -9.10 177.48
CA GLN A 276 6.42 -10.49 177.89
C GLN A 276 7.71 -10.57 178.74
N GLU A 277 8.74 -9.81 178.37
CA GLU A 277 10.02 -9.77 179.09
C GLU A 277 9.90 -9.07 180.45
N ILE A 278 9.02 -8.06 180.56
CA ILE A 278 8.68 -7.42 181.85
C ILE A 278 7.91 -8.39 182.76
N ILE A 279 7.03 -9.24 182.21
CA ILE A 279 6.28 -10.25 182.96
C ILE A 279 7.23 -11.34 183.49
N SER A 280 8.20 -11.80 182.70
CA SER A 280 9.18 -12.80 183.14
C SER A 280 10.13 -12.26 184.22
N LEU A 281 10.57 -11.01 184.12
CA LEU A 281 11.41 -10.36 185.12
C LEU A 281 10.64 -10.07 186.44
N LYS A 282 9.34 -9.78 186.38
CA LYS A 282 8.49 -9.67 187.58
C LYS A 282 8.25 -11.01 188.27
N SER A 283 8.11 -12.10 187.51
CA SER A 283 8.03 -13.46 188.05
C SER A 283 9.30 -13.87 188.79
N GLN A 284 10.49 -13.54 188.24
CA GLN A 284 11.77 -13.86 188.88
C GLN A 284 12.04 -13.04 190.15
N LEU A 285 11.50 -11.81 190.24
CA LEU A 285 11.57 -10.98 191.45
C LEU A 285 10.67 -11.47 192.59
N GLU A 286 9.53 -12.12 192.29
CA GLU A 286 8.68 -12.73 193.32
C GLU A 286 9.30 -14.02 193.90
N ASP A 287 9.94 -14.85 193.07
CA ASP A 287 10.59 -16.08 193.54
C ASP A 287 11.84 -15.80 194.40
N LEU A 288 12.55 -14.69 194.15
CA LEU A 288 13.64 -14.21 195.00
C LEU A 288 13.16 -13.66 196.36
N LYS A 289 11.91 -13.20 196.48
CA LYS A 289 11.32 -12.75 197.75
C LYS A 289 10.82 -13.90 198.63
N LYS A 290 10.42 -15.03 198.06
CA LYS A 290 9.98 -16.21 198.85
C LYS A 290 11.13 -17.01 199.46
N ASN A 291 12.32 -17.01 198.88
CA ASN A 291 13.47 -17.76 199.41
C ASN A 291 14.25 -17.06 200.56
N ILE A 292 13.86 -15.84 200.96
CA ILE A 292 14.45 -15.12 202.10
C ILE A 292 13.64 -15.32 203.41
N GLN A 293 12.48 -16.00 203.36
CA GLN A 293 11.62 -16.24 204.54
C GLN A 293 11.58 -17.70 205.07
N SER A 294 12.43 -18.61 204.57
CA SER A 294 12.54 -19.97 205.13
C SER A 294 14.01 -20.41 205.30
N LYS A 295 14.68 -19.82 206.30
CA LYS A 295 15.79 -20.32 207.15
C LYS A 295 16.56 -19.11 207.71
N ASN A 296 16.55 -18.66 208.97
CA ASN A 296 15.95 -19.07 210.26
C ASN A 296 15.29 -20.44 210.35
#